data_AF-A0A7N2LTT9-F1
#
_entry.id   AF-A0A7N2LTT9-F1
#
_cell.length_a   1.000
_cell.length_b   1.000
_cell.length_c   1.000
_cell.angle_alpha   90.00
_cell.angle_beta   90.00
_cell.angle_gamma   90.00
#
_symmetry.space_group_name_H-M   'P 1'
#
loop_
_entity.id
_entity.type
_entity.pdbx_description
1 polymer ?
#
loop_
_entity_poly.entity_id
_entity_poly.type
_entity_poly.pdbx_seq_one_letter_code
_entity_poly.pdbx_strand_id
1 'polypeptide(L)'
;MFNDASSDFDVLVASDAIGMGLNLNISRIIFSTMKKFDGIEMRDLMVPEIKQIAGRAGRYGSKFPVGKVTCIDAEDLPLLHSSLESPSPTLELAGLFPTFDLMYMYSLVHPTNSLHQILEHFLDNAKLSENYFIADCEEMLKVAAVIDELPLGLHDKYLFCISPVDMDDEISSQGLTQFAQNYANKGIVRLREIFTPGTLQVPQTQTALKELESIHKVLDLYVWLSFRLEDSFPDHELASSQKAICSLLIEEFLERLGWQKPKARRLPSRARMNSLLSKDIRQHL
;
A
#
# COMPACT_ATOMS: atom_id res chain seq x y z
N MET A 1 -4.63 17.93 14.08
CA MET A 1 -3.69 18.88 13.46
C MET A 1 -4.31 19.59 12.25
N PHE A 2 -4.29 19.04 11.02
CA PHE A 2 -4.75 19.77 9.82
C PHE A 2 -6.21 20.29 9.82
N ASN A 3 -7.16 19.53 10.36
CA ASN A 3 -8.57 19.97 10.38
C ASN A 3 -8.87 20.99 11.49
N ASP A 4 -7.98 21.14 12.46
CA ASP A 4 -8.19 21.98 13.63
C ASP A 4 -7.97 23.45 13.27
N ALA A 5 -8.95 24.30 13.62
CA ALA A 5 -8.93 25.73 13.34
C ALA A 5 -7.87 26.48 14.15
N SER A 6 -7.50 25.95 15.31
CA SER A 6 -6.50 26.55 16.21
C SER A 6 -5.08 26.05 15.95
N SER A 7 -4.90 25.19 14.95
CA SER A 7 -3.61 24.60 14.62
C SER A 7 -2.86 25.47 13.61
N ASP A 8 -1.54 25.63 13.78
CA ASP A 8 -0.69 26.42 12.86
C ASP A 8 -0.38 25.69 11.53
N PHE A 9 -1.05 24.56 11.25
CA PHE A 9 -0.75 23.68 10.12
C PHE A 9 -1.80 23.78 9.01
N ASP A 10 -1.58 24.72 8.08
CA ASP A 10 -2.50 25.01 6.97
C ASP A 10 -2.28 24.16 5.71
N VAL A 11 -1.16 23.43 5.63
CA VAL A 11 -0.75 22.68 4.44
C VAL A 11 -0.61 21.21 4.78
N LEU A 12 -1.27 20.36 3.99
CA LEU A 12 -1.14 18.91 4.05
C LEU A 12 -0.42 18.42 2.79
N VAL A 13 0.67 17.69 2.98
CA VAL A 13 1.33 16.92 1.92
C VAL A 13 0.92 15.46 2.08
N ALA A 14 0.36 14.85 1.04
CA ALA A 14 -0.11 13.48 1.09
C ALA A 14 -0.03 12.79 -0.27
N SER A 15 -0.01 11.46 -0.25
CA SER A 15 -0.20 10.62 -1.42
C SER A 15 -1.68 10.50 -1.80
N ASP A 16 -1.97 9.73 -2.85
CA ASP A 16 -3.32 9.35 -3.28
C ASP A 16 -4.16 8.62 -2.21
N ALA A 17 -3.53 8.16 -1.12
CA ALA A 17 -4.22 7.59 0.05
C ALA A 17 -5.31 8.51 0.62
N ILE A 18 -5.21 9.84 0.47
CA ILE A 18 -6.28 10.77 0.91
C ILE A 18 -7.56 10.67 0.10
N GLY A 19 -7.55 9.98 -1.05
CA GLY A 19 -8.71 9.79 -1.91
C GLY A 19 -9.86 9.07 -1.21
N MET A 20 -9.58 8.32 -0.14
CA MET A 20 -10.57 7.56 0.64
C MET A 20 -10.27 7.56 2.14
N GLY A 21 -11.21 7.10 2.96
CA GLY A 21 -10.98 6.72 4.36
C GLY A 21 -10.85 7.85 5.40
N LEU A 22 -10.46 9.06 5.02
CA LEU A 22 -10.31 10.19 5.96
C LEU A 22 -11.40 11.25 5.76
N ASN A 23 -11.73 12.02 6.78
CA ASN A 23 -12.54 13.24 6.64
C ASN A 23 -11.63 14.47 6.77
N LEU A 24 -11.35 15.16 5.65
CA LEU A 24 -10.40 16.27 5.60
C LEU A 24 -11.09 17.54 5.08
N ASN A 25 -10.84 18.67 5.75
CA ASN A 25 -11.37 19.99 5.37
C ASN A 25 -10.43 20.66 4.36
N ILE A 26 -10.46 20.21 3.10
CA ILE A 26 -9.54 20.69 2.05
C ILE A 26 -10.20 21.78 1.21
N SER A 27 -9.55 22.95 1.15
CA SER A 27 -9.93 24.06 0.26
C SER A 27 -9.45 23.85 -1.17
N ARG A 28 -8.19 23.45 -1.32
CA ARG A 28 -7.53 23.31 -2.62
C ARG A 28 -6.64 22.07 -2.67
N ILE A 29 -6.83 21.26 -3.71
CA ILE A 29 -5.90 20.18 -4.08
C ILE A 29 -4.88 20.73 -5.07
N ILE A 30 -3.61 20.39 -4.87
CA ILE A 30 -2.51 20.74 -5.76
C ILE A 30 -1.80 19.44 -6.12
N PHE A 31 -1.93 19.00 -7.38
CA PHE A 31 -1.20 17.84 -7.88
C PHE A 31 0.28 18.20 -8.06
N SER A 32 1.16 17.47 -7.37
CA SER A 32 2.61 17.64 -7.53
C SER A 32 3.12 17.03 -8.83
N THR A 33 2.45 15.99 -9.33
CA THR A 33 2.69 15.34 -10.62
C THR A 33 1.42 14.62 -11.04
N MET A 34 1.18 14.48 -12.35
CA MET A 34 0.09 13.69 -12.91
C MET A 34 0.51 12.27 -13.29
N LYS A 35 1.69 11.81 -12.84
CA LYS A 35 2.23 10.47 -13.12
C LYS A 35 2.41 9.66 -11.84
N LYS A 36 2.21 8.35 -11.94
CA LYS A 36 2.35 7.39 -10.85
C LYS A 36 3.04 6.11 -11.35
N PHE A 37 3.80 5.48 -10.46
CA PHE A 37 4.30 4.12 -10.67
C PHE A 37 3.22 3.12 -10.26
N ASP A 38 2.85 2.21 -11.15
CA ASP A 38 1.82 1.19 -10.88
C ASP A 38 2.39 -0.18 -10.48
N GLY A 39 3.69 -0.26 -10.26
CA GLY A 39 4.41 -1.52 -10.01
C GLY A 39 5.26 -1.96 -11.20
N ILE A 40 4.92 -1.50 -12.41
CA ILE A 40 5.60 -1.90 -13.66
C ILE A 40 6.23 -0.68 -14.33
N GLU A 41 5.46 0.38 -14.52
CA GLU A 41 5.95 1.57 -15.23
C GLU A 41 5.39 2.89 -14.66
N MET A 42 6.01 3.98 -15.07
CA MET A 42 5.52 5.32 -14.78
C MET A 42 4.46 5.71 -15.81
N ARG A 43 3.19 5.69 -15.41
CA ARG A 43 2.03 6.05 -16.25
C ARG A 43 1.34 7.32 -15.77
N ASP A 44 0.49 7.88 -16.61
CA ASP A 44 -0.39 8.98 -16.21
C ASP A 44 -1.49 8.48 -15.25
N LEU A 45 -2.00 9.37 -14.40
CA LEU A 45 -3.15 9.10 -13.53
C LEU A 45 -4.42 8.89 -14.37
N MET A 46 -5.20 7.89 -14.01
CA MET A 46 -6.48 7.61 -14.65
C MET A 46 -7.56 8.60 -14.23
N VAL A 47 -8.57 8.79 -15.08
CA VAL A 47 -9.72 9.67 -14.82
C VAL A 47 -10.37 9.42 -13.44
N PRO A 48 -10.64 8.16 -13.01
CA PRO A 48 -11.18 7.91 -11.67
C PRO A 48 -10.23 8.34 -10.54
N GLU A 49 -8.92 8.10 -10.67
CA GLU A 49 -7.91 8.47 -9.66
C GLU A 49 -7.90 10.00 -9.48
N ILE A 50 -7.83 10.74 -10.60
CA ILE A 50 -7.85 12.21 -10.61
C ILE A 50 -9.12 12.73 -9.97
N LYS A 51 -10.29 12.25 -10.39
CA LYS A 51 -11.58 12.69 -9.84
C LYS A 51 -11.73 12.38 -8.36
N GLN A 52 -11.27 11.20 -7.93
CA GLN A 52 -11.34 10.80 -6.53
C GLN A 52 -10.50 11.73 -5.64
N ILE A 53 -9.28 12.07 -6.06
CA ILE A 53 -8.39 12.98 -5.33
C ILE A 53 -8.92 14.42 -5.41
N ALA A 54 -9.28 14.90 -6.60
CA ALA A 54 -9.81 16.25 -6.83
C ALA A 54 -11.09 16.52 -6.01
N GLY A 55 -11.99 15.54 -5.95
CA GLY A 55 -13.26 15.61 -5.19
C GLY A 55 -13.09 15.64 -3.67
N ARG A 56 -11.85 15.57 -3.15
CA ARG A 56 -11.54 15.80 -1.74
C ARG A 56 -11.60 17.28 -1.37
N ALA A 57 -11.44 18.19 -2.34
CA ALA A 57 -11.63 19.62 -2.12
C ALA A 57 -13.12 19.97 -2.05
N GLY A 58 -13.50 20.80 -1.09
CA GLY A 58 -14.85 21.36 -1.01
C GLY A 58 -15.95 20.35 -0.67
N ARG A 59 -15.65 19.34 0.15
CA ARG A 59 -16.64 18.35 0.59
C ARG A 59 -17.80 19.01 1.34
N TYR A 60 -18.99 18.44 1.20
CA TYR A 60 -20.17 18.85 1.96
C TYR A 60 -19.89 18.77 3.47
N GLY A 61 -20.27 19.81 4.22
CA GLY A 61 -19.97 19.94 5.65
C GLY A 61 -18.56 20.42 5.97
N SER A 62 -17.70 20.67 4.97
CA SER A 62 -16.42 21.34 5.19
C SER A 62 -16.61 22.85 5.32
N LYS A 63 -15.59 23.52 5.87
CA LYS A 63 -15.53 25.01 5.94
C LYS A 63 -15.47 25.68 4.56
N PHE A 64 -15.20 24.92 3.50
CA PHE A 64 -14.99 25.41 2.15
C PHE A 64 -16.14 24.93 1.25
N PRO A 65 -17.15 25.74 0.98
CA PRO A 65 -18.29 25.33 0.16
C PRO A 65 -17.91 25.11 -1.33
N VAL A 66 -16.76 25.64 -1.76
CA VAL A 66 -16.24 25.50 -3.12
C VAL A 66 -14.82 24.95 -3.07
N GLY A 67 -14.60 23.80 -3.70
CA GLY A 67 -13.28 23.17 -3.84
C GLY A 67 -12.52 23.70 -5.06
N LYS A 68 -11.20 23.86 -4.93
CA LYS A 68 -10.31 24.23 -6.03
C LYS A 68 -9.30 23.12 -6.31
N VAL A 69 -8.86 23.00 -7.55
CA VAL A 69 -7.89 21.99 -7.98
C VAL A 69 -6.93 22.61 -9.00
N THR A 70 -5.64 22.31 -8.89
CA THR A 70 -4.60 22.78 -9.82
C THR A 70 -3.42 21.80 -9.81
N CYS A 71 -2.48 21.98 -10.73
CA CYS A 71 -1.17 21.30 -10.71
C CYS A 71 -0.07 22.29 -10.31
N ILE A 72 1.10 21.77 -9.88
CA ILE A 72 2.32 22.56 -9.71
C ILE A 72 2.86 23.00 -11.09
N ASP A 73 2.97 22.04 -12.01
CA ASP A 73 3.45 22.29 -13.36
C ASP A 73 2.30 22.66 -14.30
N ALA A 74 2.47 23.73 -15.06
CA ALA A 74 1.42 24.23 -15.96
C ALA A 74 1.16 23.29 -17.15
N GLU A 75 2.15 22.47 -17.52
CA GLU A 75 2.06 21.49 -18.60
C GLU A 75 1.06 20.35 -18.28
N ASP A 76 0.79 20.11 -16.99
CA ASP A 76 -0.13 19.08 -16.51
C ASP A 76 -1.61 19.54 -16.48
N LEU A 77 -1.85 20.86 -16.56
CA LEU A 77 -3.20 21.43 -16.47
C LEU A 77 -4.17 20.92 -17.57
N PRO A 78 -3.76 20.79 -18.85
CA PRO A 78 -4.66 20.27 -19.89
C PRO A 78 -5.16 18.84 -19.59
N LEU A 79 -4.28 17.97 -19.06
CA LEU A 79 -4.65 16.61 -18.67
C LEU A 79 -5.64 16.62 -17.49
N LEU A 80 -5.40 17.46 -16.49
CA LEU A 80 -6.31 17.63 -15.36
C LEU A 80 -7.70 18.09 -15.82
N HIS A 81 -7.77 19.14 -16.65
CA HIS A 81 -9.05 19.67 -17.15
C HIS A 81 -9.83 18.63 -17.96
N SER A 82 -9.18 18.01 -18.95
CA SER A 82 -9.82 16.98 -19.78
C SER A 82 -10.31 15.79 -18.96
N SER A 83 -9.57 15.39 -17.92
CA SER A 83 -9.96 14.26 -17.05
C SER A 83 -11.15 14.58 -16.16
N LEU A 84 -11.26 15.81 -15.64
CA LEU A 84 -12.39 16.22 -14.81
C LEU A 84 -13.70 16.33 -15.61
N GLU A 85 -13.62 16.74 -16.88
CA GLU A 85 -14.77 16.87 -17.79
C GLU A 85 -15.22 15.54 -18.40
N SER A 86 -14.29 14.60 -18.60
CA SER A 86 -14.58 13.29 -19.18
C SER A 86 -15.45 12.44 -18.25
N PRO A 87 -16.38 11.60 -18.74
CA PRO A 87 -17.10 10.65 -17.89
C PRO A 87 -16.14 9.61 -17.29
N SER A 88 -16.49 9.05 -16.13
CA SER A 88 -15.74 7.92 -15.59
C SER A 88 -16.01 6.67 -16.44
N PRO A 89 -14.99 5.87 -16.78
CA PRO A 89 -15.18 4.65 -17.57
C PRO A 89 -16.06 3.64 -16.82
N THR A 90 -16.86 2.89 -17.58
CA THR A 90 -17.64 1.76 -17.06
C THR A 90 -16.72 0.57 -16.81
N LEU A 91 -16.89 -0.10 -15.67
CA LEU A 91 -16.15 -1.33 -15.37
C LEU A 91 -16.77 -2.50 -16.13
N GLU A 92 -15.95 -3.20 -16.92
CA GLU A 92 -16.39 -4.31 -17.78
C GLU A 92 -16.03 -5.69 -17.19
N LEU A 93 -14.99 -5.74 -16.35
CA LEU A 93 -14.44 -6.99 -15.83
C LEU A 93 -14.50 -7.03 -14.30
N ALA A 94 -14.71 -8.23 -13.74
CA ALA A 94 -14.63 -8.51 -12.32
C ALA A 94 -13.47 -9.47 -11.99
N GLY A 95 -12.74 -9.18 -10.92
CA GLY A 95 -11.64 -10.02 -10.45
C GLY A 95 -12.16 -11.26 -9.71
N LEU A 96 -11.58 -12.42 -10.02
CA LEU A 96 -11.77 -13.67 -9.31
C LEU A 96 -10.49 -14.04 -8.56
N PHE A 97 -10.64 -14.77 -7.46
CA PHE A 97 -9.52 -15.16 -6.61
C PHE A 97 -9.50 -16.69 -6.41
N PRO A 98 -8.33 -17.35 -6.41
CA PRO A 98 -8.23 -18.79 -6.15
C PRO A 98 -8.72 -19.11 -4.74
N THR A 99 -9.84 -19.82 -4.61
CA THR A 99 -10.40 -20.19 -3.30
C THR A 99 -9.78 -21.49 -2.77
N PHE A 100 -9.83 -21.68 -1.45
CA PHE A 100 -9.33 -22.92 -0.83
C PHE A 100 -10.00 -24.17 -1.42
N ASP A 101 -11.31 -24.14 -1.64
CA ASP A 101 -12.04 -25.30 -2.19
C ASP A 101 -11.51 -25.71 -3.56
N LEU A 102 -11.16 -24.74 -4.42
CA LEU A 102 -10.56 -25.01 -5.72
C LEU A 102 -9.16 -25.63 -5.57
N MET A 103 -8.34 -25.09 -4.67
CA MET A 103 -7.00 -25.61 -4.41
C MET A 103 -7.05 -27.02 -3.81
N TYR A 104 -7.99 -27.26 -2.91
CA TYR A 104 -8.24 -28.57 -2.33
C TYR A 104 -8.64 -29.58 -3.40
N MET A 105 -9.61 -29.25 -4.25
CA MET A 105 -10.02 -30.12 -5.36
C MET A 105 -8.85 -30.43 -6.32
N TYR A 106 -7.99 -29.45 -6.59
CA TYR A 106 -6.78 -29.64 -7.39
C TYR A 106 -5.79 -30.61 -6.72
N SER A 107 -5.58 -30.46 -5.42
CA SER A 107 -4.67 -31.32 -4.64
C SER A 107 -5.08 -32.79 -4.65
N LEU A 108 -6.39 -33.07 -4.75
CA LEU A 108 -6.91 -34.44 -4.85
C LEU A 108 -6.52 -35.12 -6.17
N VAL A 109 -6.41 -34.35 -7.26
CA VAL A 109 -6.01 -34.84 -8.58
C VAL A 109 -4.48 -34.91 -8.71
N HIS A 110 -3.77 -34.03 -7.99
CA HIS A 110 -2.32 -33.92 -8.02
C HIS A 110 -1.71 -34.05 -6.60
N PRO A 111 -1.76 -35.25 -5.99
CA PRO A 111 -1.42 -35.43 -4.57
C PRO A 111 0.06 -35.22 -4.24
N THR A 112 0.93 -35.22 -5.24
CA THR A 112 2.38 -34.99 -5.08
C THR A 112 2.77 -33.52 -5.23
N ASN A 113 1.87 -32.68 -5.73
CA ASN A 113 2.20 -31.31 -6.04
C ASN A 113 2.16 -30.44 -4.78
N SER A 114 3.10 -29.50 -4.71
CA SER A 114 3.13 -28.49 -3.65
C SER A 114 2.01 -27.46 -3.87
N LEU A 115 1.67 -26.65 -2.85
CA LEU A 115 0.63 -25.63 -2.99
C LEU A 115 1.02 -24.59 -4.05
N HIS A 116 2.28 -24.19 -4.09
CA HIS A 116 2.83 -23.30 -5.10
C HIS A 116 2.60 -23.84 -6.52
N GLN A 117 2.93 -25.12 -6.75
CA GLN A 117 2.71 -25.76 -8.06
C GLN A 117 1.22 -25.87 -8.41
N ILE A 118 0.36 -26.11 -7.43
CA ILE A 118 -1.09 -26.15 -7.62
C ILE A 118 -1.60 -24.75 -8.02
N LEU A 119 -1.15 -23.70 -7.34
CA LEU A 119 -1.52 -22.32 -7.64
C LEU A 119 -1.03 -21.91 -9.03
N GLU A 120 0.23 -22.14 -9.35
CA GLU A 120 0.82 -21.84 -10.67
C GLU A 120 0.03 -22.53 -11.79
N HIS A 121 -0.21 -23.84 -11.65
CA HIS A 121 -0.99 -24.58 -12.64
C HIS A 121 -2.45 -24.11 -12.72
N PHE A 122 -3.07 -23.73 -11.60
CA PHE A 122 -4.41 -23.17 -11.61
C PHE A 122 -4.45 -21.85 -12.39
N LEU A 123 -3.51 -20.94 -12.12
CA LEU A 123 -3.45 -19.64 -12.78
C LEU A 123 -3.21 -19.76 -14.29
N ASP A 124 -2.33 -20.67 -14.70
CA ASP A 124 -2.02 -20.92 -16.12
C ASP A 124 -3.17 -21.56 -16.90
N ASN A 125 -4.00 -22.36 -16.23
CA ASN A 125 -5.05 -23.15 -16.88
C ASN A 125 -6.47 -22.66 -16.59
N ALA A 126 -6.65 -21.62 -15.78
CA ALA A 126 -7.95 -21.08 -15.42
C ALA A 126 -8.67 -20.56 -16.68
N LYS A 127 -9.83 -21.16 -16.99
CA LYS A 127 -10.72 -20.70 -18.06
C LYS A 127 -11.82 -19.86 -17.48
N LEU A 128 -11.85 -18.58 -17.86
CA LEU A 128 -12.82 -17.61 -17.40
C LEU A 128 -13.80 -17.25 -18.52
N SER A 129 -14.97 -16.76 -18.13
CA SER A 129 -15.86 -16.09 -19.08
C SER A 129 -15.37 -14.66 -19.35
N GLU A 130 -15.82 -14.07 -20.46
CA GLU A 130 -15.28 -12.80 -21.01
C GLU A 130 -15.29 -11.63 -20.01
N ASN A 131 -16.18 -11.66 -19.02
CA ASN A 131 -16.36 -10.56 -18.05
C ASN A 131 -15.53 -10.73 -16.76
N TYR A 132 -14.57 -11.67 -16.74
CA TYR A 132 -13.79 -11.96 -15.54
C TYR A 132 -12.30 -12.09 -15.84
N PHE A 133 -11.48 -11.77 -14.85
CA PHE A 133 -10.05 -11.99 -14.85
C PHE A 133 -9.61 -12.58 -13.50
N ILE A 134 -8.47 -13.26 -13.46
CA ILE A 134 -7.87 -13.64 -12.17
C ILE A 134 -7.16 -12.42 -11.59
N ALA A 135 -7.48 -12.07 -10.35
CA ALA A 135 -6.80 -11.01 -9.62
C ALA A 135 -5.32 -11.35 -9.44
N ASP A 136 -4.51 -10.31 -9.24
CA ASP A 136 -3.08 -10.50 -8.98
C ASP A 136 -2.84 -11.38 -7.74
N CYS A 137 -2.05 -12.42 -7.93
CA CYS A 137 -1.72 -13.44 -6.93
C CYS A 137 -0.20 -13.55 -6.72
N GLU A 138 0.59 -12.54 -7.13
CA GLU A 138 2.05 -12.57 -7.02
C GLU A 138 2.51 -12.81 -5.57
N GLU A 139 2.01 -12.03 -4.60
CA GLU A 139 2.34 -12.20 -3.19
C GLU A 139 1.94 -13.60 -2.67
N MET A 140 0.80 -14.12 -3.10
CA MET A 140 0.34 -15.47 -2.73
C MET A 140 1.33 -16.55 -3.21
N LEU A 141 1.85 -16.41 -4.44
CA LEU A 141 2.87 -17.30 -5.00
C LEU A 141 4.21 -17.20 -4.26
N LYS A 142 4.65 -15.97 -3.94
CA LYS A 142 5.87 -15.70 -3.15
C LYS A 142 5.78 -16.37 -1.77
N VAL A 143 4.65 -16.23 -1.08
CA VAL A 143 4.43 -16.89 0.21
C VAL A 143 4.39 -18.41 0.07
N ALA A 144 3.65 -18.93 -0.93
CA ALA A 144 3.55 -20.37 -1.16
C ALA A 144 4.91 -21.03 -1.36
N ALA A 145 5.82 -20.35 -2.08
CA ALA A 145 7.18 -20.85 -2.31
C ALA A 145 7.98 -21.06 -1.01
N VAL A 146 7.79 -20.19 -0.01
CA VAL A 146 8.47 -20.30 1.30
C VAL A 146 7.77 -21.33 2.20
N ILE A 147 6.45 -21.30 2.22
CA ILE A 147 5.64 -22.12 3.14
C ILE A 147 5.62 -23.60 2.73
N ASP A 148 5.85 -23.90 1.44
CA ASP A 148 5.80 -25.27 0.96
C ASP A 148 6.87 -26.18 1.51
N GLU A 149 8.02 -25.63 1.91
CA GLU A 149 9.11 -26.35 2.56
C GLU A 149 8.76 -26.84 3.97
N LEU A 150 7.69 -26.29 4.56
CA LEU A 150 7.27 -26.58 5.94
C LEU A 150 6.27 -27.75 5.99
N PRO A 151 6.32 -28.58 7.04
CA PRO A 151 5.42 -29.74 7.22
C PRO A 151 4.03 -29.30 7.71
N LEU A 152 3.34 -28.47 6.93
CA LEU A 152 2.01 -27.93 7.23
C LEU A 152 0.93 -28.59 6.38
N GLY A 153 -0.28 -28.70 6.94
CA GLY A 153 -1.46 -29.14 6.20
C GLY A 153 -1.85 -28.12 5.12
N LEU A 154 -2.50 -28.59 4.04
CA LEU A 154 -2.85 -27.74 2.90
C LEU A 154 -3.69 -26.51 3.29
N HIS A 155 -4.62 -26.68 4.25
CA HIS A 155 -5.45 -25.59 4.75
C HIS A 155 -4.61 -24.49 5.41
N ASP A 156 -3.71 -24.88 6.30
CA ASP A 156 -2.82 -23.94 7.00
C ASP A 156 -1.87 -23.25 6.01
N LYS A 157 -1.31 -24.01 5.06
CA LYS A 157 -0.49 -23.44 3.99
C LYS A 157 -1.25 -22.36 3.22
N TYR A 158 -2.48 -22.67 2.80
CA TYR A 158 -3.33 -21.71 2.11
C TYR A 158 -3.64 -20.48 2.97
N LEU A 159 -3.91 -20.67 4.27
CA LEU A 159 -4.18 -19.57 5.20
C LEU A 159 -2.99 -18.61 5.32
N PHE A 160 -1.76 -19.14 5.41
CA PHE A 160 -0.56 -18.30 5.36
C PHE A 160 -0.41 -17.58 4.01
N CYS A 161 -0.73 -18.24 2.90
CA CYS A 161 -0.63 -17.64 1.55
C CYS A 161 -1.59 -16.47 1.33
N ILE A 162 -2.77 -16.48 1.97
CA ILE A 162 -3.74 -15.37 1.90
C ILE A 162 -3.53 -14.32 2.99
N SER A 163 -2.53 -14.49 3.87
CA SER A 163 -2.24 -13.53 4.92
C SER A 163 -1.66 -12.23 4.33
N PRO A 164 -2.01 -11.05 4.88
CA PRO A 164 -1.54 -9.78 4.34
C PRO A 164 -0.09 -9.55 4.75
N VAL A 165 0.83 -9.91 3.86
CA VAL A 165 2.28 -9.73 4.02
C VAL A 165 2.85 -9.11 2.75
N ASP A 166 3.89 -8.31 2.94
CA ASP A 166 4.69 -7.72 1.88
C ASP A 166 6.00 -8.50 1.81
N MET A 167 6.13 -9.40 0.83
CA MET A 167 7.29 -10.28 0.72
C MET A 167 8.54 -9.55 0.20
N ASP A 168 8.40 -8.35 -0.34
CA ASP A 168 9.53 -7.52 -0.77
C ASP A 168 10.18 -6.76 0.41
N ASP A 169 9.50 -6.71 1.57
CA ASP A 169 10.05 -6.22 2.83
C ASP A 169 10.75 -7.34 3.61
N GLU A 170 12.06 -7.19 3.82
CA GLU A 170 12.90 -8.20 4.47
C GLU A 170 12.45 -8.56 5.89
N ILE A 171 12.01 -7.58 6.68
CA ILE A 171 11.55 -7.81 8.06
C ILE A 171 10.20 -8.54 8.06
N SER A 172 9.28 -8.15 7.17
CA SER A 172 7.96 -8.77 7.03
C SER A 172 8.03 -10.21 6.55
N SER A 173 8.83 -10.48 5.51
CA SER A 173 9.07 -11.83 4.98
C SER A 173 9.73 -12.75 6.01
N GLN A 174 10.72 -12.25 6.77
CA GLN A 174 11.32 -12.98 7.89
C GLN A 174 10.30 -13.26 9.00
N GLY A 175 9.47 -12.27 9.36
CA GLY A 175 8.42 -12.41 10.38
C GLY A 175 7.43 -13.52 10.03
N LEU A 176 6.92 -13.54 8.79
CA LEU A 176 6.06 -14.60 8.27
C LEU A 176 6.75 -15.97 8.34
N THR A 177 7.98 -16.05 7.85
CA THR A 177 8.75 -17.31 7.83
C THR A 177 8.94 -17.87 9.24
N GLN A 178 9.26 -17.01 10.22
CA GLN A 178 9.41 -17.41 11.62
C GLN A 178 8.08 -17.84 12.24
N PHE A 179 6.97 -17.15 11.96
CA PHE A 179 5.65 -17.56 12.43
C PHE A 179 5.27 -18.94 11.88
N ALA A 180 5.46 -19.16 10.58
CA ALA A 180 5.15 -20.42 9.94
C ALA A 180 6.04 -21.57 10.44
N GLN A 181 7.35 -21.34 10.63
CA GLN A 181 8.27 -22.33 11.18
C GLN A 181 7.92 -22.70 12.63
N ASN A 182 7.63 -21.71 13.49
CA ASN A 182 7.24 -21.96 14.87
C ASN A 182 5.90 -22.71 14.95
N TYR A 183 4.95 -22.34 14.10
CA TYR A 183 3.67 -23.03 13.97
C TYR A 183 3.87 -24.49 13.53
N ALA A 184 4.68 -24.73 12.50
CA ALA A 184 4.98 -26.08 12.00
C ALA A 184 5.66 -26.98 13.04
N ASN A 185 6.58 -26.42 13.83
CA ASN A 185 7.40 -27.20 14.78
C ASN A 185 6.71 -27.41 16.14
N LYS A 186 6.03 -26.38 16.67
CA LYS A 186 5.49 -26.37 18.04
C LYS A 186 3.96 -26.37 18.09
N GLY A 187 3.29 -26.06 16.98
CA GLY A 187 1.85 -25.80 16.94
C GLY A 187 1.42 -24.52 17.65
N ILE A 188 2.34 -23.79 18.26
CA ILE A 188 2.09 -22.56 19.02
C ILE A 188 3.19 -21.55 18.69
N VAL A 189 2.76 -20.33 18.36
CA VAL A 189 3.60 -19.18 18.07
C VAL A 189 3.39 -18.15 19.18
N ARG A 190 4.35 -18.02 20.09
CA ARG A 190 4.32 -16.98 21.13
C ARG A 190 5.08 -15.76 20.65
N LEU A 191 4.44 -14.60 20.71
CA LEU A 191 5.06 -13.35 20.29
C LEU A 191 6.30 -13.04 21.13
N ARG A 192 6.31 -13.39 22.42
CA ARG A 192 7.44 -13.15 23.33
C ARG A 192 8.73 -13.89 22.97
N GLU A 193 8.63 -14.99 22.22
CA GLU A 193 9.79 -15.76 21.77
C GLU A 193 10.46 -15.12 20.54
N ILE A 194 9.76 -14.21 19.87
CA ILE A 194 10.15 -13.59 18.60
C ILE A 194 10.44 -12.10 18.81
N PHE A 195 9.67 -11.46 19.68
CA PHE A 195 9.74 -10.05 19.98
C PHE A 195 9.92 -9.84 21.49
N THR A 196 11.02 -9.21 21.88
CA THR A 196 11.27 -8.86 23.28
C THR A 196 10.56 -7.56 23.62
N PRO A 197 9.56 -7.55 24.52
CA PRO A 197 8.86 -6.32 24.89
C PRO A 197 9.82 -5.29 25.50
N GLY A 198 9.69 -4.02 25.10
CA GLY A 198 10.48 -2.90 25.66
C GLY A 198 11.77 -2.55 24.90
N THR A 199 12.04 -3.19 23.76
CA THR A 199 13.12 -2.78 22.83
C THR A 199 12.72 -1.63 21.92
N LEU A 200 11.43 -1.34 21.79
CA LEU A 200 10.90 -0.28 20.94
C LEU A 200 11.27 1.09 21.51
N GLN A 201 11.93 1.89 20.69
CA GLN A 201 12.27 3.28 21.00
C GLN A 201 11.80 4.18 19.87
N VAL A 202 11.62 5.47 20.18
CA VAL A 202 11.33 6.47 19.17
C VAL A 202 12.47 6.45 18.14
N PRO A 203 12.17 6.24 16.84
CA PRO A 203 13.21 6.20 15.83
C PRO A 203 13.94 7.55 15.76
N GLN A 204 15.21 7.53 15.40
CA GLN A 204 16.04 8.75 15.28
C GLN A 204 16.39 9.08 13.83
N THR A 205 16.21 8.12 12.92
CA THR A 205 16.56 8.22 11.50
C THR A 205 15.42 7.70 10.64
N GLN A 206 15.39 8.10 9.36
CA GLN A 206 14.39 7.60 8.41
C GLN A 206 14.49 6.08 8.23
N THR A 207 15.69 5.51 8.30
CA THR A 207 15.89 4.06 8.25
C THR A 207 15.26 3.37 9.45
N ALA A 208 15.49 3.89 10.66
CA ALA A 208 14.88 3.34 11.88
C ALA A 208 13.35 3.49 11.87
N LEU A 209 12.81 4.55 11.25
CA LEU A 209 11.36 4.66 11.04
C LEU A 209 10.86 3.55 10.12
N LYS A 210 11.53 3.31 8.98
CA LYS A 210 11.15 2.24 8.05
C LYS A 210 11.18 0.87 8.74
N GLU A 211 12.20 0.60 9.55
CA GLU A 211 12.28 -0.64 10.35
C GLU A 211 11.10 -0.76 11.32
N LEU A 212 10.72 0.33 11.99
CA LEU A 212 9.57 0.36 12.90
C LEU A 212 8.23 0.16 12.17
N GLU A 213 8.08 0.72 10.98
CA GLU A 213 6.92 0.48 10.09
C GLU A 213 6.83 -1.00 9.68
N SER A 214 7.96 -1.62 9.33
CA SER A 214 8.01 -3.06 9.01
C SER A 214 7.69 -3.93 10.22
N ILE A 215 8.19 -3.58 11.43
CA ILE A 215 7.79 -4.26 12.67
C ILE A 215 6.29 -4.12 12.92
N HIS A 216 5.71 -2.94 12.67
CA HIS A 216 4.27 -2.73 12.76
C HIS A 216 3.50 -3.66 11.80
N LYS A 217 3.95 -3.81 10.55
CA LYS A 217 3.37 -4.78 9.59
C LYS A 217 3.43 -6.23 10.12
N VAL A 218 4.54 -6.65 10.71
CA VAL A 218 4.69 -7.99 11.32
C VAL A 218 3.72 -8.20 12.49
N LEU A 219 3.53 -7.20 13.34
CA LEU A 219 2.55 -7.26 14.43
C LEU A 219 1.12 -7.32 13.89
N ASP A 220 0.83 -6.61 12.82
CA ASP A 220 -0.45 -6.70 12.11
C ASP A 220 -0.71 -8.09 11.53
N LEU A 221 0.31 -8.70 10.92
CA LEU A 221 0.25 -10.08 10.44
C LEU A 221 -0.03 -11.06 11.59
N TYR A 222 0.64 -10.91 12.73
CA TYR A 222 0.38 -11.74 13.92
C TYR A 222 -1.07 -11.60 14.39
N VAL A 223 -1.57 -10.35 14.51
CA VAL A 223 -2.97 -10.08 14.88
C VAL A 223 -3.92 -10.73 13.88
N TRP A 224 -3.65 -10.62 12.58
CA TRP A 224 -4.47 -11.23 11.54
C TRP A 224 -4.55 -12.75 11.70
N LEU A 225 -3.41 -13.42 11.90
CA LEU A 225 -3.32 -14.87 12.11
C LEU A 225 -4.02 -15.30 13.41
N SER A 226 -3.90 -14.51 14.48
CA SER A 226 -4.54 -14.81 15.77
C SER A 226 -6.07 -14.91 15.71
N PHE A 227 -6.71 -14.21 14.79
CA PHE A 227 -8.16 -14.32 14.57
C PHE A 227 -8.59 -15.59 13.81
N ARG A 228 -7.66 -16.31 13.17
CA ARG A 228 -7.96 -17.55 12.42
C ARG A 228 -7.42 -18.79 13.12
N LEU A 229 -6.33 -18.66 13.85
CA LEU A 229 -5.62 -19.73 14.55
C LEU A 229 -5.50 -19.39 16.05
N GLU A 230 -6.64 -19.16 16.71
CA GLU A 230 -6.69 -18.64 18.10
C GLU A 230 -5.87 -19.49 19.09
N ASP A 231 -5.97 -20.82 19.01
CA ASP A 231 -5.25 -21.74 19.91
C ASP A 231 -3.72 -21.71 19.70
N SER A 232 -3.29 -21.41 18.48
CA SER A 232 -1.89 -21.43 18.08
C SER A 232 -1.22 -20.07 18.16
N PHE A 233 -1.98 -18.97 18.15
CA PHE A 233 -1.49 -17.60 18.26
C PHE A 233 -2.11 -16.90 19.48
N PRO A 234 -1.78 -17.34 20.70
CA PRO A 234 -2.49 -16.93 21.92
C PRO A 234 -2.26 -15.46 22.33
N ASP A 235 -1.14 -14.85 21.91
CA ASP A 235 -0.73 -13.51 22.36
C ASP A 235 -1.43 -12.34 21.61
N HIS A 236 -2.72 -12.46 21.27
CA HIS A 236 -3.49 -11.44 20.52
C HIS A 236 -3.45 -10.05 21.18
N GLU A 237 -3.84 -9.98 22.46
CA GLU A 237 -3.86 -8.74 23.25
C GLU A 237 -2.48 -8.08 23.32
N LEU A 238 -1.43 -8.88 23.48
CA LEU A 238 -0.05 -8.39 23.52
C LEU A 238 0.37 -7.82 22.16
N ALA A 239 0.10 -8.53 21.06
CA ALA A 239 0.41 -8.06 19.72
C ALA A 239 -0.31 -6.74 19.39
N SER A 240 -1.60 -6.66 19.73
CA SER A 240 -2.41 -5.44 19.54
C SER A 240 -1.86 -4.27 20.36
N SER A 241 -1.48 -4.51 21.62
CA SER A 241 -0.86 -3.51 22.48
C SER A 241 0.49 -3.02 21.92
N GLN A 242 1.38 -3.93 21.49
CA GLN A 242 2.67 -3.56 20.90
C GLN A 242 2.49 -2.80 19.58
N LYS A 243 1.51 -3.19 18.76
CA LYS A 243 1.17 -2.49 17.51
C LYS A 243 0.75 -1.04 17.80
N ALA A 244 -0.08 -0.83 18.82
CA ALA A 244 -0.50 0.51 19.24
C ALA A 244 0.70 1.35 19.73
N ILE A 245 1.64 0.74 20.45
CA ILE A 245 2.89 1.40 20.86
C ILE A 245 3.72 1.79 19.63
N CYS A 246 3.91 0.90 18.66
CA CYS A 246 4.61 1.23 17.40
C CYS A 246 3.95 2.43 16.70
N SER A 247 2.61 2.45 16.62
CA SER A 247 1.88 3.56 16.01
C SER A 247 2.17 4.90 16.70
N LEU A 248 2.17 4.92 18.03
CA LEU A 248 2.49 6.12 18.82
C LEU A 248 3.94 6.59 18.60
N LEU A 249 4.89 5.65 18.54
CA LEU A 249 6.31 5.98 18.31
C LEU A 249 6.56 6.51 16.90
N ILE A 250 5.85 5.97 15.89
CA ILE A 250 5.86 6.47 14.51
C ILE A 250 5.30 7.90 14.48
N GLU A 251 4.14 8.14 15.12
CA GLU A 251 3.52 9.46 15.21
C GLU A 251 4.45 10.48 15.88
N GLU A 252 5.05 10.12 17.02
CA GLU A 252 6.00 10.98 17.74
C GLU A 252 7.22 11.36 16.88
N PHE A 253 7.75 10.42 16.09
CA PHE A 253 8.85 10.70 15.19
C PHE A 253 8.44 11.62 14.02
N LEU A 254 7.29 11.37 13.40
CA LEU A 254 6.77 12.18 12.31
C LEU A 254 6.47 13.61 12.76
N GLU A 255 5.92 13.77 13.97
CA GLU A 255 5.74 15.09 14.59
C GLU A 255 7.09 15.79 14.73
N ARG A 256 8.10 15.15 15.37
CA ARG A 256 9.45 15.71 15.56
C ARG A 256 10.15 16.09 14.26
N LEU A 257 10.04 15.25 13.23
CA LEU A 257 10.59 15.52 11.89
C LEU A 257 9.93 16.74 11.23
N GLY A 258 8.61 16.92 11.43
CA GLY A 258 7.87 18.09 10.97
C GLY A 258 8.45 19.42 11.48
N TRP A 259 9.14 19.41 12.63
CA TRP A 259 9.80 20.58 13.21
C TRP A 259 11.23 20.84 12.70
N GLN A 260 11.85 19.88 11.98
CA GLN A 260 13.16 20.12 11.39
C GLN A 260 13.00 21.09 10.23
N LYS A 261 13.41 22.35 10.43
CA LYS A 261 13.45 23.37 9.37
C LYS A 261 14.10 22.75 8.13
N PRO A 262 13.42 22.73 6.97
CA PRO A 262 14.03 22.20 5.76
C PRO A 262 15.33 22.98 5.53
N LYS A 263 16.47 22.28 5.49
CA LYS A 263 17.69 22.87 4.97
C LYS A 263 17.32 23.39 3.59
N ALA A 264 17.35 24.71 3.41
CA ALA A 264 16.98 25.36 2.17
C ALA A 264 17.85 24.80 1.04
N ARG A 265 17.38 23.74 0.38
CA ARG A 265 17.92 23.32 -0.91
C ARG A 265 17.45 24.40 -1.86
N ARG A 266 18.38 25.26 -2.28
CA ARG A 266 18.18 26.10 -3.46
C ARG A 266 17.67 25.18 -4.56
N LEU A 267 16.43 25.39 -5.00
CA LEU A 267 15.95 24.82 -6.24
C LEU A 267 17.02 25.10 -7.30
N PRO A 268 17.57 24.08 -7.97
CA PRO A 268 18.53 24.34 -9.04
C PRO A 268 17.79 25.20 -10.07
N SER A 269 18.31 26.40 -10.32
CA SER A 269 17.85 27.21 -11.44
C SER A 269 18.03 26.36 -12.70
N ARG A 270 16.93 25.83 -13.25
CA ARG A 270 16.97 25.17 -14.55
C ARG A 270 17.58 26.18 -15.52
N ALA A 271 18.77 25.85 -16.03
CA ALA A 271 19.42 26.62 -17.07
C ALA A 271 18.40 26.80 -18.20
N ARG A 272 18.20 28.05 -18.64
CA ARG A 272 17.48 28.32 -19.89
C ARG A 272 18.13 27.48 -20.97
N MET A 273 17.46 26.41 -21.39
CA MET A 273 17.76 25.76 -22.65
C MET A 273 17.46 26.83 -23.70
N ASN A 274 18.50 27.45 -24.23
CA ASN A 274 18.39 28.35 -25.37
C ASN A 274 17.63 27.59 -26.46
N SER A 275 16.46 28.11 -26.85
CA SER A 275 15.76 27.63 -28.03
C SER A 275 16.65 27.88 -29.24
N LEU A 276 17.34 26.85 -29.71
CA LEU A 276 17.94 26.81 -31.05
C LEU A 276 16.86 26.43 -32.07
N LEU A 277 15.75 27.17 -32.05
CA LEU A 277 14.77 27.19 -33.13
C LEU A 277 14.60 28.66 -33.56
N SER A 278 15.51 29.03 -34.44
CA SER A 278 15.37 29.96 -35.57
C SER A 278 14.40 31.14 -35.44
N LYS A 279 14.99 32.33 -35.50
CA LYS A 279 14.41 33.67 -35.62
C LYS A 279 13.70 33.98 -36.97
N ASP A 280 13.21 33.00 -37.72
CA ASP A 280 12.77 33.23 -39.12
C ASP A 280 11.27 33.00 -39.42
N ILE A 281 10.36 33.32 -38.48
CA ILE A 281 8.92 33.42 -38.81
C ILE A 281 8.31 34.66 -38.13
N ARG A 282 8.80 35.83 -38.52
CA ARG A 282 8.06 37.10 -38.39
C ARG A 282 8.25 37.93 -39.66
N GLN A 283 7.88 37.36 -40.79
CA GLN A 283 7.46 38.08 -41.98
C GLN A 283 6.56 37.12 -42.77
N HIS A 284 5.32 37.56 -43.00
CA HIS A 284 4.20 36.89 -43.65
C HIS A 284 3.18 36.21 -42.70
N LEU A 285 2.00 36.84 -42.70
CA LEU A 285 0.71 36.57 -42.05
C LEU A 285 0.55 37.15 -40.64
#